data_AF-A0A7K4S5U9-F1
#
_entry.id   AF-A0A7K4S5U9-F1
#
_cell.length_a   1.000
_cell.length_b   1.000
_cell.length_c   1.000
_cell.angle_alpha   90.00
_cell.angle_beta   90.00
_cell.angle_gamma   90.00
#
_symmetry.space_group_name_H-M   'P 1'
#
loop_
_entity.id
_entity.type
_entity.pdbx_description
1 polymer ?
#
loop_
_entity_poly.entity_id
_entity_poly.type
_entity_poly.pdbx_seq_one_letter_code
_entity_poly.pdbx_strand_id
1 'polypeptide(L)' 'VVKEMDNEKRIRLLQFVTGTCRLPVGGFAELIGANGPQKFCIDKVGKETWLPRSHT' A
#
# COMPACT_ATOMS: atom_id res chain seq x y z
N VAL A 1 -2.40 6.34 -13.60
CA VAL A 1 -1.42 5.35 -13.11
C VAL A 1 -2.05 4.08 -12.54
N VAL A 2 -2.55 4.00 -11.29
CA VAL A 2 -3.02 2.71 -10.70
C VAL A 2 -4.14 2.05 -11.52
N LYS A 3 -5.06 2.84 -12.08
CA LYS A 3 -6.14 2.35 -12.95
C LYS A 3 -5.62 1.67 -14.23
N GLU A 4 -4.47 2.08 -14.74
CA GLU A 4 -3.85 1.56 -15.97
C GLU A 4 -2.93 0.36 -15.70
N MET A 5 -2.57 0.13 -14.44
CA MET A 5 -1.78 -1.04 -14.04
C MET A 5 -2.60 -2.33 -14.22
N ASP A 6 -1.93 -3.37 -14.72
CA ASP A 6 -2.40 -4.74 -14.62
C ASP A 6 -2.48 -5.21 -13.15
N ASN A 7 -3.14 -6.34 -12.90
CA ASN A 7 -3.32 -6.85 -11.54
C ASN A 7 -2.00 -7.22 -10.87
N GLU A 8 -1.00 -7.68 -11.60
CA GLU A 8 0.30 -8.03 -11.02
C GLU A 8 0.99 -6.78 -10.44
N LYS A 9 1.02 -5.68 -11.19
CA LYS A 9 1.58 -4.40 -10.73
C LYS A 9 0.78 -3.81 -9.56
N ARG A 10 -0.55 -3.97 -9.55
CA ARG A 10 -1.39 -3.57 -8.40
C ARG A 10 -1.06 -4.39 -7.15
N ILE A 11 -0.85 -5.69 -7.30
CA ILE A 11 -0.46 -6.58 -6.19
C ILE A 11 0.95 -6.22 -5.69
N ARG A 12 1.89 -5.91 -6.59
CA ARG A 12 3.24 -5.45 -6.19
C ARG A 12 3.19 -4.11 -5.46
N LEU A 13 2.31 -3.19 -5.85
CA LEU A 13 2.07 -1.95 -5.10
C LEU A 13 1.51 -2.25 -3.70
N LEU A 14 0.55 -3.16 -3.58
CA LEU A 14 0.02 -3.59 -2.29
C LEU A 14 1.13 -4.19 -1.41
N GLN A 15 1.96 -5.08 -1.96
CA GLN A 15 3.12 -5.66 -1.28
C GLN A 15 4.11 -4.59 -0.83
N PHE A 16 4.40 -3.60 -1.68
CA PHE A 16 5.32 -2.52 -1.35
C PHE A 16 4.83 -1.71 -0.15
N VAL A 17 3.53 -1.42 -0.06
CA VAL A 17 2.97 -0.58 1.01
C VAL A 17 2.64 -1.38 2.27
N THR A 18 2.17 -2.62 2.15
CA THR A 18 1.63 -3.41 3.28
C THR A 18 2.50 -4.62 3.66
N GLY A 19 3.59 -4.88 2.94
CA GLY A 19 4.45 -6.04 3.15
C GLY A 19 3.87 -7.38 2.68
N THR A 20 2.65 -7.41 2.11
CA THR A 20 1.99 -8.66 1.67
C THR A 20 1.14 -8.48 0.40
N CYS A 21 0.92 -9.57 -0.35
CA CYS A 21 0.00 -9.58 -1.51
C CYS A 21 -1.43 -9.97 -1.13
N ARG A 22 -1.69 -10.25 0.14
CA ARG A 22 -3.00 -10.73 0.61
C ARG A 22 -3.83 -9.56 1.11
N LEU A 23 -5.10 -9.56 0.75
CA LEU A 23 -6.10 -8.68 1.33
C LEU A 23 -6.94 -9.45 2.37
N PRO A 24 -7.39 -8.78 3.45
CA PRO A 24 -8.44 -9.30 4.31
C PRO A 24 -9.71 -9.62 3.52
N VAL A 25 -10.56 -10.50 4.07
CA VAL A 25 -11.82 -10.90 3.42
C VAL A 25 -12.75 -9.70 3.25
N GLY A 26 -12.83 -8.78 4.23
CA GLY A 26 -13.57 -7.52 4.10
C GLY A 26 -12.85 -6.44 3.29
N GLY A 27 -11.71 -6.75 2.68
CA GLY A 27 -10.98 -5.86 1.77
C GLY A 27 -10.14 -4.78 2.48
N PHE A 28 -9.93 -3.66 1.79
CA PHE A 28 -9.04 -2.57 2.25
C PHE A 28 -9.47 -1.90 3.56
N ALA A 29 -10.76 -1.99 3.92
CA ALA A 29 -11.28 -1.40 5.15
C ALA A 29 -10.76 -2.11 6.41
N GLU A 30 -10.33 -3.37 6.28
CA GLU A 30 -9.88 -4.23 7.37
C GLU A 30 -8.37 -4.46 7.37
N LEU A 31 -7.59 -3.59 6.70
CA LEU A 31 -6.13 -3.69 6.73
C LEU A 31 -5.60 -3.60 8.17
N ILE A 32 -4.58 -4.42 8.45
CA ILE A 32 -3.93 -4.53 9.76
C ILE A 32 -2.47 -4.12 9.61
N GLY A 33 -2.04 -3.16 10.43
CA GLY A 33 -0.65 -2.79 10.61
C GLY A 33 -0.09 -3.35 11.93
N ALA A 34 1.14 -2.97 12.28
CA ALA A 34 1.83 -3.46 13.46
C ALA A 34 1.05 -3.24 14.79
N ASN A 35 0.23 -2.18 14.86
CA ASN A 35 -0.50 -1.79 16.07
C ASN A 35 -2.02 -2.05 15.99
N GLY A 36 -2.48 -2.89 15.05
CA GLY A 36 -3.89 -3.22 14.85
C GLY A 36 -4.49 -2.62 13.57
N PRO A 37 -5.81 -2.38 13.50
CA PRO A 37 -6.47 -1.88 12.30
C PRO A 37 -5.85 -0.56 11.81
N GLN A 38 -5.35 -0.55 10.58
CA GLN A 38 -4.67 0.59 9.97
C GLN A 38 -5.01 0.67 8.49
N LYS A 39 -5.63 1.79 8.09
CA LYS A 39 -6.02 2.03 6.69
C LYS A 39 -4.80 2.36 5.84
N PHE A 40 -4.91 2.08 4.54
CA PHE A 40 -3.95 2.54 3.55
C PHE A 40 -3.87 4.08 3.56
N CYS A 41 -2.66 4.63 3.69
CA CYS A 41 -2.42 6.07 3.79
C CYS A 41 -1.35 6.51 2.80
N ILE A 42 -1.47 7.74 2.29
CA ILE A 42 -0.45 8.39 1.45
C ILE A 42 -0.14 9.75 2.08
N ASP A 43 1.10 9.91 2.54
CA ASP A 43 1.56 11.15 3.14
C ASP A 43 2.51 11.90 2.20
N LYS A 44 2.37 13.22 2.13
CA LYS A 44 3.28 14.07 1.36
C LYS A 44 4.55 14.35 2.16
N VAL A 45 5.59 13.55 1.92
CA VAL A 45 6.89 13.67 2.61
C VAL A 45 8.03 13.49 1.61
N GLY A 46 9.05 14.36 1.69
CA GLY A 46 10.28 14.25 0.91
C GLY A 46 10.52 15.43 -0.04
N LYS A 47 11.43 15.23 -0.99
CA LYS A 47 11.78 16.18 -2.06
C LYS A 47 11.39 15.58 -3.42
N GLU A 48 11.27 16.40 -4.45
CA GLU A 48 10.91 15.93 -5.81
C GLU A 48 11.89 14.88 -6.38
N THR A 49 13.14 14.90 -5.93
CA THR A 49 14.17 13.93 -6.32
C THR A 49 14.11 12.61 -5.56
N TRP A 50 13.29 12.51 -4.51
CA TRP A 50 13.18 11.31 -3.71
C TRP A 50 12.19 10.33 -4.32
N LEU A 51 12.55 9.05 -4.30
CA LEU A 51 11.62 7.99 -4.62
C LEU A 51 10.59 7.81 -3.50
N PRO A 52 9.39 7.29 -3.81
CA PRO A 52 8.42 6.88 -2.79
C PRO A 52 9.01 5.86 -1.82
N ARG A 53 8.59 5.94 -0.56
CA ARG A 53 8.95 5.01 0.51
C ARG A 53 7.68 4.51 1.20
N SER A 54 7.74 3.33 1.80
CA SER A 54 6.64 2.75 2.57
C SER A 54 7.07 2.49 4.02
N HIS A 55 6.08 2.55 4.91
CA HIS A 55 6.17 2.00 6.27
C HIS A 55 5.07 0.94 6.35
N THR A 56 5.49 -0.33 6.31
CA THR A 56 4.60 -1.49 6.27
C THR A 56 3.98 -1.77 7.62
#